data_AF-A0A1V5RGQ4-F1
#
_entry.id   AF-A0A1V5RGQ4-F1
#
_cell.length_a   1.000
_cell.length_b   1.000
_cell.length_c   1.000
_cell.angle_alpha   90.00
_cell.angle_beta   90.00
_cell.angle_gamma   90.00
#
_symmetry.space_group_name_H-M   'P 1'
#
loop_
_entity.id
_entity.type
_entity.pdbx_description
1 polymer ?
#
loop_
_entity_poly.entity_id
_entity_poly.type
_entity_poly.pdbx_seq_one_letter_code
_entity_poly.pdbx_strand_id
1 'polypeptide(L)'
;MPGAHSLEVQVYRGFWMVTWFKEQFGYPELQRAAEQGIEPETLLDDLVAAVPPGSMGLVLQPYWSPGLKLPGPEAKGAIIGFGDVHTRAHVYRSILEGLAYALREGKERSEKRSGVPITELRAAGGGSQSNATMQLTADVFGLPVARPHLYETSGLGAAMDAAVGLRLHPDFATAVAEMTRVGDVFEPDAERHALYDRLYHRVYERMYRRLRPLYEEIRDATGYPSR
;
A
#
# COMPACT_ATOMS: atom_id res chain seq x y z
N MET A 1 -3.33 17.47 15.70
CA MET A 1 -3.40 18.90 16.09
C MET A 1 -4.65 19.15 16.91
N PRO A 2 -4.59 19.98 17.96
CA PRO A 2 -5.77 20.36 18.73
C PRO A 2 -6.89 20.90 17.81
N GLY A 3 -8.13 20.45 18.01
CA GLY A 3 -9.29 20.91 17.22
C GLY A 3 -9.47 20.23 15.85
N ALA A 4 -8.65 19.24 15.49
CA ALA A 4 -8.80 18.47 14.24
C ALA A 4 -9.31 17.05 14.51
N HIS A 5 -10.02 16.49 13.52
CA HIS A 5 -10.39 15.07 13.50
C HIS A 5 -9.44 14.28 12.60
N SER A 6 -9.04 13.09 13.05
CA SER A 6 -8.28 12.14 12.24
C SER A 6 -9.17 10.95 11.89
N LEU A 7 -9.20 10.58 10.61
CA LEU A 7 -9.80 9.34 10.14
C LEU A 7 -8.68 8.35 9.88
N GLU A 8 -8.79 7.16 10.47
CA GLU A 8 -7.81 6.11 10.30
C GLU A 8 -8.40 4.94 9.51
N VAL A 9 -7.66 4.52 8.49
CA VAL A 9 -7.91 3.29 7.75
C VAL A 9 -6.63 2.48 7.75
N GLN A 10 -6.75 1.20 8.05
CA GLN A 10 -5.62 0.29 8.12
C GLN A 10 -5.82 -0.89 7.16
N VAL A 11 -4.75 -1.24 6.44
CA VAL A 11 -4.61 -2.55 5.80
C VAL A 11 -3.72 -3.40 6.70
N TYR A 12 -4.31 -4.38 7.40
CA TYR A 12 -3.59 -5.21 8.36
C TYR A 12 -2.43 -5.94 7.68
N ARG A 13 -1.23 -5.77 8.25
CA ARG A 13 0.02 -6.35 7.73
C ARG A 13 0.27 -6.07 6.23
N GLY A 14 -0.19 -4.91 5.73
CA GLY A 14 -0.09 -4.58 4.32
C GLY A 14 1.34 -4.65 3.76
N PHE A 15 2.23 -3.78 4.22
CA PHE A 15 3.64 -3.80 3.76
C PHE A 15 4.44 -5.01 4.25
N TRP A 16 3.98 -5.73 5.28
CA TRP A 16 4.57 -7.02 5.64
C TRP A 16 4.42 -8.05 4.50
N MET A 17 3.45 -7.90 3.59
CA MET A 17 3.35 -8.75 2.39
C MET A 17 4.56 -8.62 1.46
N VAL A 18 5.26 -7.47 1.47
CA VAL A 18 6.54 -7.31 0.75
C VAL A 18 7.62 -8.16 1.40
N THR A 19 7.70 -8.15 2.73
CA THR A 19 8.61 -9.03 3.50
C THR A 19 8.28 -10.51 3.25
N TRP A 20 6.99 -10.88 3.29
CA TRP A 20 6.55 -12.23 2.98
C TRP A 20 6.96 -12.64 1.56
N PHE A 21 6.76 -11.78 0.55
CA PHE A 21 7.21 -12.08 -0.81
C PHE A 21 8.73 -12.29 -0.87
N LYS A 22 9.50 -11.42 -0.22
CA LYS A 22 10.96 -11.55 -0.15
C LYS A 22 11.38 -12.89 0.45
N GLU A 23 10.75 -13.30 1.55
CA GLU A 23 11.05 -14.56 2.23
C GLU A 23 10.65 -15.80 1.41
N GLN A 24 9.51 -15.75 0.70
CA GLN A 24 8.98 -16.92 -0.01
C GLN A 24 9.45 -17.04 -1.47
N PHE A 25 9.72 -15.91 -2.15
CA PHE A 25 9.99 -15.85 -3.59
C PHE A 25 11.23 -15.01 -3.96
N GLY A 26 11.81 -14.30 -3.00
CA GLY A 26 12.92 -13.36 -3.22
C GLY A 26 14.32 -13.95 -3.09
N TYR A 27 14.48 -15.28 -3.08
CA TYR A 27 15.79 -15.91 -2.92
C TYR A 27 16.86 -15.39 -3.91
N PRO A 28 16.57 -15.19 -5.21
CA PRO A 28 17.55 -14.61 -6.13
C PRO A 28 17.98 -13.19 -5.73
N GLU A 29 17.05 -12.34 -5.28
CA GLU A 29 17.35 -10.99 -4.81
C GLU A 29 18.16 -11.03 -3.51
N LEU A 30 17.83 -11.93 -2.58
CA LEU A 30 18.58 -12.10 -1.33
C LEU A 30 20.06 -12.45 -1.60
N GLN A 31 20.32 -13.39 -2.52
CA GLN A 31 21.69 -13.77 -2.87
C GLN A 31 22.45 -12.60 -3.52
N ARG A 32 21.84 -11.97 -4.53
CA ARG A 32 22.47 -10.87 -5.26
C ARG A 32 22.72 -9.66 -4.36
N ALA A 33 21.79 -9.34 -3.46
CA ALA A 33 21.95 -8.26 -2.50
C ALA A 33 23.11 -8.53 -1.54
N ALA A 34 23.26 -9.76 -1.06
CA ALA A 34 24.39 -10.16 -0.22
C ALA A 34 25.73 -10.07 -0.95
N GLU A 35 25.79 -10.46 -2.22
CA GLU A 35 26.99 -10.32 -3.06
C GLU A 35 27.37 -8.85 -3.31
N GLN A 36 26.36 -7.98 -3.44
CA GLN A 36 26.53 -6.55 -3.74
C GLN A 36 26.68 -5.68 -2.49
N GLY A 37 26.40 -6.21 -1.30
CA GLY A 37 26.41 -5.44 -0.05
C GLY A 37 25.31 -4.37 0.02
N ILE A 38 24.15 -4.64 -0.58
CA ILE A 38 23.00 -3.74 -0.59
C ILE A 38 21.78 -4.41 0.06
N GLU A 39 20.73 -3.64 0.33
CA GLU A 39 19.47 -4.17 0.84
C GLU A 39 18.69 -4.90 -0.26
N PRO A 40 18.13 -6.10 -0.02
CA PRO A 40 17.37 -6.84 -1.03
C PRO A 40 16.20 -6.08 -1.64
N GLU A 41 15.56 -5.22 -0.85
CA GLU A 41 14.47 -4.36 -1.24
C GLU A 41 14.82 -3.45 -2.43
N THR A 42 16.09 -3.06 -2.60
CA THR A 42 16.51 -2.23 -3.74
C THR A 42 16.41 -2.97 -5.06
N LEU A 43 16.46 -4.31 -5.03
CA LEU A 43 16.34 -5.15 -6.23
C LEU A 43 14.88 -5.49 -6.55
N LEU A 44 13.94 -5.24 -5.64
CA LEU A 44 12.52 -5.51 -5.87
C LEU A 44 11.89 -4.50 -6.85
N ASP A 45 12.45 -3.30 -6.97
CA ASP A 45 12.00 -2.29 -7.96
C ASP A 45 12.14 -2.81 -9.40
N ASP A 46 13.17 -3.60 -9.69
CA ASP A 46 13.37 -4.24 -10.99
C ASP A 46 12.23 -5.20 -11.33
N LEU A 47 11.69 -5.91 -10.33
CA LEU A 47 10.54 -6.82 -10.52
C LEU A 47 9.27 -6.05 -10.85
N VAL A 48 9.06 -4.88 -10.25
CA VAL A 48 7.91 -4.02 -10.55
C VAL A 48 8.02 -3.47 -11.97
N ALA A 49 9.20 -2.99 -12.35
CA ALA A 49 9.47 -2.42 -13.66
C ALA A 49 9.35 -3.45 -14.80
N ALA A 50 9.67 -4.72 -14.53
CA ALA A 50 9.62 -5.80 -15.52
C ALA A 50 8.20 -6.23 -15.91
N VAL A 51 7.16 -5.83 -15.17
CA VAL A 51 5.77 -6.25 -15.40
C VAL A 51 4.93 -5.02 -15.75
N PRO A 52 4.04 -5.06 -16.75
CA PRO A 52 3.19 -3.91 -17.07
C PRO A 52 2.13 -3.63 -15.99
N PRO A 53 1.58 -2.40 -15.93
CA PRO A 53 0.42 -2.06 -15.09
C PRO A 53 -0.73 -3.05 -15.23
N GLY A 54 -1.34 -3.42 -14.09
CA GLY A 54 -2.42 -4.39 -14.01
C GLY A 54 -1.94 -5.84 -13.98
N SER A 55 -0.63 -6.08 -13.83
CA SER A 55 -0.01 -7.39 -13.62
C SER A 55 -0.48 -8.47 -14.62
N MET A 56 -0.72 -8.07 -15.88
CA MET A 56 -1.26 -8.92 -16.94
C MET A 56 -2.57 -9.66 -16.58
N GLY A 57 -3.37 -9.10 -15.66
CA GLY A 57 -4.66 -9.65 -15.25
C GLY A 57 -4.63 -10.33 -13.87
N LEU A 58 -3.48 -10.40 -13.19
CA LEU A 58 -3.46 -10.78 -11.78
C LEU A 58 -4.08 -9.68 -10.92
N VAL A 59 -5.16 -10.02 -10.21
CA VAL A 59 -5.79 -9.12 -9.24
C VAL A 59 -5.76 -9.77 -7.87
N LEU A 60 -5.25 -9.03 -6.88
CA LEU A 60 -4.96 -9.53 -5.54
C LEU A 60 -5.81 -8.85 -4.47
N GLN A 61 -6.32 -9.63 -3.53
CA GLN A 61 -6.89 -9.16 -2.26
C GLN A 61 -5.86 -9.32 -1.14
N PRO A 62 -5.42 -8.22 -0.49
CA PRO A 62 -4.31 -8.25 0.46
C PRO A 62 -4.73 -8.67 1.87
N TYR A 63 -5.60 -9.69 2.00
CA TYR A 63 -6.16 -10.12 3.29
C TYR A 63 -5.37 -11.30 3.89
N TRP A 64 -4.04 -11.22 3.87
CA TRP A 64 -3.17 -12.20 4.56
C TRP A 64 -3.43 -12.24 6.07
N SER A 65 -3.91 -11.12 6.61
CA SER A 65 -4.50 -11.05 7.94
C SER A 65 -5.98 -10.71 7.80
N PRO A 66 -6.88 -11.48 8.45
CA PRO A 66 -8.31 -11.20 8.42
C PRO A 66 -8.63 -9.83 8.99
N GLY A 67 -9.71 -9.22 8.50
CA GLY A 67 -10.20 -7.96 9.05
C GLY A 67 -11.15 -8.16 10.23
N LEU A 68 -11.46 -7.07 10.93
CA LEU A 68 -12.35 -7.11 12.10
C LEU A 68 -13.84 -7.06 11.73
N LYS A 69 -14.19 -6.39 10.62
CA LYS A 69 -15.59 -6.11 10.26
C LYS A 69 -15.82 -6.09 8.76
N LEU A 70 -15.06 -5.28 8.03
CA LEU A 70 -15.09 -5.23 6.58
C LEU A 70 -13.68 -4.94 6.02
N PRO A 71 -12.98 -5.94 5.46
CA PRO A 71 -13.40 -7.35 5.37
C PRO A 71 -13.55 -8.00 6.76
N GLY A 72 -14.35 -9.06 6.85
CA GLY A 72 -14.65 -9.78 8.10
C GLY A 72 -13.56 -10.78 8.52
N PRO A 73 -13.74 -11.47 9.66
CA PRO A 73 -12.77 -12.43 10.20
C PRO A 73 -12.61 -13.69 9.35
N GLU A 74 -13.54 -13.95 8.43
CA GLU A 74 -13.44 -15.01 7.43
C GLU A 74 -12.46 -14.68 6.31
N ALA A 75 -12.10 -13.41 6.14
CA ALA A 75 -11.36 -12.95 4.99
C ALA A 75 -10.00 -13.61 4.86
N LYS A 76 -9.64 -13.89 3.60
CA LYS A 76 -8.40 -14.55 3.21
C LYS A 76 -7.79 -13.81 2.03
N GLY A 77 -6.47 -13.91 1.94
CA GLY A 77 -5.73 -13.49 0.76
C GLY A 77 -6.17 -14.28 -0.47
N ALA A 78 -6.29 -13.61 -1.60
CA ALA A 78 -6.59 -14.25 -2.87
C ALA A 78 -5.89 -13.55 -4.02
N ILE A 79 -5.50 -14.34 -5.02
CA ILE A 79 -5.00 -13.86 -6.30
C ILE A 79 -5.77 -14.62 -7.37
N ILE A 80 -6.38 -13.89 -8.31
CA ILE A 80 -7.10 -14.48 -9.44
C ILE A 80 -6.46 -14.07 -10.76
N GLY A 81 -6.69 -14.84 -11.82
CA GLY A 81 -6.25 -14.49 -13.19
C GLY A 81 -4.95 -15.15 -13.64
N PHE A 82 -4.47 -16.19 -12.95
CA PHE A 82 -3.27 -16.91 -13.38
C PHE A 82 -3.38 -17.47 -14.80
N GLY A 83 -2.22 -17.50 -15.45
CA GLY A 83 -1.96 -17.93 -16.82
C GLY A 83 -0.46 -18.24 -16.93
N ASP A 84 -0.06 -18.95 -17.98
CA ASP A 84 1.31 -19.47 -18.19
C ASP A 84 2.38 -18.38 -18.34
N VAL A 85 2.01 -17.16 -18.69
CA VAL A 85 2.91 -15.99 -18.79
C VAL A 85 3.36 -15.43 -17.44
N HIS A 86 2.67 -15.76 -16.35
CA HIS A 86 2.90 -15.12 -15.06
C HIS A 86 4.11 -15.67 -14.34
N THR A 87 4.87 -14.76 -13.74
CA THR A 87 6.10 -15.06 -12.99
C THR A 87 6.00 -14.50 -11.57
N ARG A 88 7.00 -14.77 -10.72
CA ARG A 88 7.11 -14.16 -9.39
C ARG A 88 7.08 -12.62 -9.43
N ALA A 89 7.58 -12.00 -10.49
CA ALA A 89 7.51 -10.55 -10.67
C ALA A 89 6.06 -10.07 -10.81
N HIS A 90 5.22 -10.84 -11.51
CA HIS A 90 3.79 -10.52 -11.65
C HIS A 90 3.07 -10.66 -10.32
N VAL A 91 3.41 -11.68 -9.53
CA VAL A 91 2.88 -11.84 -8.17
C VAL A 91 3.28 -10.64 -7.31
N TYR A 92 4.56 -10.24 -7.32
CA TYR A 92 5.05 -9.09 -6.56
C TYR A 92 4.33 -7.79 -6.93
N ARG A 93 4.24 -7.49 -8.23
CA ARG A 93 3.52 -6.29 -8.69
C ARG A 93 2.05 -6.35 -8.27
N SER A 94 1.39 -7.51 -8.37
CA SER A 94 -0.01 -7.66 -7.95
C SER A 94 -0.20 -7.44 -6.44
N ILE A 95 0.80 -7.74 -5.60
CA ILE A 95 0.80 -7.41 -4.16
C ILE A 95 0.75 -5.90 -3.98
N LEU A 96 1.63 -5.15 -4.65
CA LEU A 96 1.65 -3.69 -4.55
C LEU A 96 0.36 -3.05 -5.08
N GLU A 97 -0.15 -3.53 -6.22
CA GLU A 97 -1.42 -3.09 -6.80
C GLU A 97 -2.60 -3.39 -5.87
N GLY A 98 -2.66 -4.59 -5.30
CA GLY A 98 -3.69 -4.99 -4.33
C GLY A 98 -3.68 -4.15 -3.06
N LEU A 99 -2.49 -3.84 -2.53
CA LEU A 99 -2.32 -2.92 -1.39
C LEU A 99 -2.81 -1.51 -1.72
N ALA A 100 -2.43 -0.98 -2.89
CA ALA A 100 -2.88 0.33 -3.36
C ALA A 100 -4.41 0.37 -3.53
N TYR A 101 -5.03 -0.67 -4.08
CA TYR A 101 -6.49 -0.76 -4.19
C TYR A 101 -7.19 -0.82 -2.83
N ALA A 102 -6.65 -1.56 -1.86
CA ALA A 102 -7.21 -1.60 -0.50
C ALA A 102 -7.14 -0.22 0.18
N LEU A 103 -6.05 0.52 -0.02
CA LEU A 103 -5.92 1.88 0.49
C LEU A 103 -6.84 2.86 -0.26
N ARG A 104 -7.01 2.69 -1.58
CA ARG A 104 -7.96 3.47 -2.39
C ARG A 104 -9.40 3.27 -1.94
N GLU A 105 -9.81 2.03 -1.67
CA GLU A 105 -11.11 1.73 -1.05
C GLU A 105 -11.26 2.42 0.32
N GLY A 106 -10.17 2.46 1.10
CA GLY A 106 -10.09 3.24 2.33
C GLY A 106 -10.33 4.73 2.15
N LYS A 107 -9.69 5.32 1.13
CA LYS A 107 -9.83 6.73 0.75
C LYS A 107 -11.27 7.05 0.33
N GLU A 108 -11.84 6.29 -0.59
CA GLU A 108 -13.21 6.51 -1.08
C GLU A 108 -14.26 6.38 0.04
N ARG A 109 -14.09 5.42 0.97
CA ARG A 109 -14.95 5.31 2.15
C ARG A 109 -14.80 6.50 3.09
N SER A 110 -13.58 7.01 3.27
CA SER A 110 -13.31 8.18 4.11
C SER A 110 -13.97 9.43 3.53
N GLU A 111 -13.80 9.69 2.23
CA GLU A 111 -14.43 10.82 1.54
C GLU A 111 -15.95 10.75 1.58
N LYS A 112 -16.52 9.56 1.35
CA LYS A 112 -17.97 9.35 1.43
C LYS A 112 -18.52 9.67 2.82
N ARG A 113 -17.75 9.41 3.87
CA ARG A 113 -18.17 9.64 5.27
C ARG A 113 -17.94 11.08 5.71
N SER A 114 -16.83 11.69 5.30
CA SER A 114 -16.46 13.06 5.70
C SER A 114 -17.08 14.14 4.83
N GLY A 115 -17.41 13.83 3.57
CA GLY A 115 -17.77 14.81 2.55
C GLY A 115 -16.58 15.65 2.07
N VAL A 116 -15.35 15.34 2.49
CA VAL A 116 -14.14 16.08 2.18
C VAL A 116 -13.31 15.30 1.17
N PRO A 117 -13.04 15.84 -0.04
CA PRO A 117 -12.20 15.17 -1.03
C PRO A 117 -10.73 15.16 -0.59
N ILE A 118 -10.07 14.03 -0.80
CA ILE A 118 -8.62 13.88 -0.68
C ILE A 118 -8.01 14.16 -2.05
N THR A 119 -7.15 15.18 -2.13
CA THR A 119 -6.59 15.71 -3.38
C THR A 119 -5.12 15.36 -3.60
N GLU A 120 -4.42 14.90 -2.57
CA GLU A 120 -3.02 14.47 -2.63
C GLU A 120 -2.77 13.37 -1.59
N LEU A 121 -1.74 12.56 -1.83
CA LEU A 121 -1.25 11.58 -0.87
C LEU A 121 0.14 11.96 -0.38
N ARG A 122 0.43 11.66 0.88
CA ARG A 122 1.77 11.73 1.46
C ARG A 122 2.17 10.33 1.91
N ALA A 123 3.19 9.74 1.30
CA ALA A 123 3.64 8.41 1.65
C ALA A 123 5.03 8.46 2.30
N ALA A 124 5.19 7.72 3.39
CA ALA A 124 6.40 7.64 4.19
C ALA A 124 6.64 6.19 4.65
N GLY A 125 7.73 5.95 5.38
CA GLY A 125 8.17 4.62 5.81
C GLY A 125 8.90 3.84 4.70
N GLY A 126 9.31 2.60 5.00
CA GLY A 126 10.17 1.81 4.11
C GLY A 126 9.64 1.64 2.69
N GLY A 127 8.33 1.46 2.52
CA GLY A 127 7.71 1.34 1.20
C GLY A 127 7.84 2.58 0.31
N SER A 128 7.99 3.77 0.90
CA SER A 128 8.16 5.02 0.16
C SER A 128 9.52 5.15 -0.51
N GLN A 129 10.51 4.33 -0.14
CA GLN A 129 11.85 4.39 -0.76
C GLN A 129 11.83 3.93 -2.23
N SER A 130 10.88 3.05 -2.59
CA SER A 130 10.69 2.55 -3.95
C SER A 130 10.00 3.59 -4.85
N ASN A 131 10.71 4.11 -5.85
CA ASN A 131 10.12 5.03 -6.82
C ASN A 131 9.02 4.33 -7.63
N ALA A 132 9.20 3.04 -7.94
CA ALA A 132 8.21 2.26 -8.67
C ALA A 132 6.91 2.10 -7.87
N THR A 133 7.00 1.84 -6.56
CA THR A 133 5.84 1.76 -5.67
C THR A 133 5.13 3.10 -5.52
N MET A 134 5.89 4.20 -5.44
CA MET A 134 5.33 5.55 -5.36
C MET A 134 4.56 5.92 -6.62
N GLN A 135 5.15 5.68 -7.81
CA GLN A 135 4.48 5.92 -9.09
C GLN A 135 3.24 5.03 -9.24
N LEU A 136 3.34 3.75 -8.91
CA LEU A 136 2.21 2.81 -8.95
C LEU A 136 1.06 3.28 -8.06
N THR A 137 1.38 3.79 -6.86
CA THR A 137 0.36 4.32 -5.95
C THR A 137 -0.31 5.56 -6.56
N ALA A 138 0.46 6.48 -7.16
CA ALA A 138 -0.10 7.64 -7.86
C ALA A 138 -1.05 7.21 -8.98
N ASP A 139 -0.60 6.28 -9.83
CA ASP A 139 -1.39 5.77 -10.95
C ASP A 139 -2.68 5.07 -10.48
N VAL A 140 -2.63 4.26 -9.41
CA VAL A 140 -3.82 3.56 -8.88
C VAL A 140 -4.84 4.54 -8.29
N PHE A 141 -4.37 5.55 -7.55
CA PHE A 141 -5.24 6.55 -6.91
C PHE A 141 -5.73 7.64 -7.87
N GLY A 142 -4.98 7.91 -8.94
CA GLY A 142 -5.23 9.07 -9.81
C GLY A 142 -4.95 10.39 -9.11
N LEU A 143 -4.02 10.41 -8.13
CA LEU A 143 -3.68 11.57 -7.33
C LEU A 143 -2.16 11.72 -7.23
N PRO A 144 -1.64 12.95 -7.09
CA PRO A 144 -0.22 13.18 -6.83
C PRO A 144 0.17 12.54 -5.49
N VAL A 145 1.31 11.86 -5.47
CA VAL A 145 1.87 11.25 -4.26
C VAL A 145 3.19 11.94 -3.94
N ALA A 146 3.26 12.60 -2.79
CA ALA A 146 4.46 13.23 -2.29
C ALA A 146 5.21 12.30 -1.34
N ARG A 147 6.51 12.14 -1.60
CA ARG A 147 7.48 11.60 -0.65
C ARG A 147 8.09 12.76 0.14
N PRO A 148 8.03 12.76 1.48
CA PRO A 148 8.79 13.74 2.25
C PRO A 148 10.30 13.52 2.08
N HIS A 149 11.09 14.58 2.28
CA HIS A 149 12.56 14.53 2.21
C HIS A 149 13.24 13.50 3.14
N LEU A 150 12.50 12.96 4.11
CA LEU A 150 12.93 11.83 4.96
C LEU A 150 11.79 10.82 5.05
N TYR A 151 12.11 9.54 4.96
CA TYR A 151 11.11 8.46 5.06
C TYR A 151 10.81 8.05 6.51
N GLU A 152 11.70 8.34 7.47
CA GLU A 152 11.54 8.08 8.91
C GLU A 152 10.66 9.14 9.60
N THR A 153 9.40 9.24 9.21
CA THR A 153 8.51 10.33 9.64
C THR A 153 8.03 10.22 11.09
N SER A 154 7.97 9.01 11.65
CA SER A 154 7.52 8.81 13.05
C SER A 154 8.49 9.43 14.05
N GLY A 155 9.81 9.26 13.83
CA GLY A 155 10.84 9.89 14.65
C GLY A 155 10.82 11.42 14.53
N LEU A 156 10.59 11.94 13.32
CA LEU A 156 10.44 13.37 13.10
C LEU A 156 9.22 13.94 13.85
N GLY A 157 8.08 13.26 13.81
CA GLY A 157 6.88 13.67 14.55
C GLY A 157 7.12 13.76 16.06
N ALA A 158 7.78 12.74 16.64
CA ALA A 158 8.17 12.77 18.05
C ALA A 158 9.13 13.93 18.39
N ALA A 159 10.04 14.26 17.47
CA ALA A 159 10.93 15.42 17.63
C ALA A 159 10.15 16.75 17.57
N MET A 160 9.13 16.88 16.73
CA MET A 160 8.25 18.05 16.71
C MET A 160 7.47 18.21 18.00
N ASP A 161 6.90 17.11 18.52
CA ASP A 161 6.19 17.11 19.81
C ASP A 161 7.11 17.61 20.94
N ALA A 162 8.36 17.11 20.98
CA ALA A 162 9.36 17.56 21.94
C ALA A 162 9.74 19.03 21.75
N ALA A 163 9.94 19.49 20.52
CA ALA A 163 10.32 20.86 20.23
C ALA A 163 9.23 21.88 20.63
N VAL A 164 7.95 21.56 20.38
CA VAL A 164 6.82 22.38 20.84
C VAL A 164 6.69 22.32 22.36
N GLY A 165 6.79 21.12 22.95
CA GLY A 165 6.72 20.94 24.42
C GLY A 165 7.80 21.69 25.18
N LEU A 166 9.01 21.79 24.61
CA LEU A 166 10.15 22.53 25.15
C LEU A 166 10.16 24.02 24.76
N ARG A 167 9.15 24.50 24.01
CA ARG A 167 9.06 25.88 23.49
C ARG A 167 10.23 26.29 22.58
N LEU A 168 10.87 25.33 21.93
CA LEU A 168 11.85 25.59 20.86
C LEU A 168 11.16 26.07 19.58
N HIS A 169 9.94 25.59 19.34
CA HIS A 169 8.98 26.18 18.40
C HIS A 169 7.72 26.64 19.16
N PRO A 170 7.07 27.74 18.73
CA PRO A 170 5.92 28.31 19.42
C PRO A 170 4.66 27.45 19.32
N ASP A 171 4.49 26.72 18.22
CA ASP A 171 3.34 25.86 17.94
C ASP A 171 3.68 24.76 16.91
N PHE A 172 2.73 23.84 16.70
CA PHE A 172 2.86 22.76 15.74
C PHE A 172 2.91 23.23 14.29
N ALA A 173 2.24 24.33 13.94
CA ALA A 173 2.22 24.83 12.58
C ALA A 173 3.63 25.29 12.16
N THR A 174 4.30 26.02 13.05
CA THR A 174 5.68 26.48 12.90
C THR A 174 6.65 25.30 12.87
N ALA A 175 6.51 24.36 13.81
CA ALA A 175 7.35 23.16 13.82
C ALA A 175 7.22 22.35 12.52
N VAL A 176 6.00 22.15 12.00
CA VAL A 176 5.79 21.47 10.71
C VAL A 176 6.44 22.24 9.56
N ALA A 177 6.26 23.56 9.49
CA ALA A 177 6.80 24.38 8.41
C ALA A 177 8.34 24.41 8.40
N GLU A 178 8.98 24.43 9.57
CA GLU A 178 10.44 24.56 9.69
C GLU A 178 11.16 23.21 9.70
N MET A 179 10.50 22.15 10.18
CA MET A 179 11.09 20.82 10.33
C MET A 179 10.70 19.84 9.21
N THR A 180 9.72 20.18 8.36
CA THR A 180 9.37 19.37 7.16
C THR A 180 9.73 20.06 5.86
N ARG A 181 9.97 19.25 4.83
CA ARG A 181 10.11 19.65 3.43
C ARG A 181 9.43 18.60 2.56
N VAL A 182 8.72 19.05 1.53
CA VAL A 182 8.26 18.17 0.45
C VAL A 182 9.50 17.70 -0.31
N GLY A 183 9.60 16.39 -0.53
CA GLY A 183 10.65 15.79 -1.36
C GLY A 183 10.11 15.59 -2.78
N ASP A 184 10.24 14.37 -3.29
CA ASP A 184 9.77 14.02 -4.63
C ASP A 184 8.24 13.95 -4.73
N VAL A 185 7.70 14.34 -5.87
CA VAL A 185 6.27 14.23 -6.18
C VAL A 185 6.10 13.35 -7.42
N PHE A 186 5.22 12.37 -7.32
CA PHE A 186 4.88 11.42 -8.38
C PHE A 186 3.48 11.75 -8.89
N GLU A 187 3.43 12.26 -10.12
CA GLU A 187 2.17 12.60 -10.78
C GLU A 187 1.54 11.36 -11.42
N PRO A 188 0.21 11.19 -11.36
CA PRO A 188 -0.45 10.04 -11.95
C PRO A 188 -0.37 10.07 -13.48
N ASP A 189 -0.05 8.92 -14.08
CA ASP A 189 -0.20 8.73 -15.52
C ASP A 189 -1.68 8.45 -15.86
N ALA A 190 -2.26 9.25 -16.75
CA ALA A 190 -3.68 9.18 -17.08
C ALA A 190 -4.09 7.84 -17.76
N GLU A 191 -3.24 7.27 -18.60
CA GLU A 191 -3.54 6.01 -19.29
C GLU A 191 -3.49 4.83 -18.32
N ARG A 192 -2.48 4.80 -17.46
CA ARG A 192 -2.34 3.78 -16.40
C ARG A 192 -3.46 3.90 -15.38
N HIS A 193 -3.81 5.12 -14.98
CA HIS A 193 -4.93 5.35 -14.08
C HIS A 193 -6.24 4.83 -14.67
N ALA A 194 -6.53 5.11 -15.94
CA ALA A 194 -7.73 4.60 -16.59
C ALA A 194 -7.79 3.06 -16.64
N LEU A 195 -6.63 2.39 -16.76
CA LEU A 195 -6.57 0.93 -16.65
C LEU A 195 -6.86 0.45 -15.23
N TYR A 196 -6.17 1.02 -14.23
CA TYR A 196 -6.36 0.66 -12.83
C TYR A 196 -7.78 0.93 -12.35
N ASP A 197 -8.39 2.03 -12.79
CA ASP A 197 -9.77 2.38 -12.49
C ASP A 197 -10.77 1.33 -13.01
N ARG A 198 -10.57 0.85 -14.26
CA ARG A 198 -11.39 -0.23 -14.81
C ARG A 198 -11.23 -1.53 -14.01
N LEU A 199 -10.00 -1.91 -13.65
CA LEU A 199 -9.74 -3.12 -12.87
C LEU A 199 -10.32 -3.01 -11.45
N TYR A 200 -10.18 -1.84 -10.82
CA TYR A 200 -10.71 -1.55 -9.51
C TYR A 200 -12.24 -1.75 -9.47
N HIS A 201 -12.97 -1.04 -10.33
CA HIS A 201 -14.44 -1.05 -10.31
C HIS A 201 -15.07 -2.33 -10.89
N ARG A 202 -14.44 -2.92 -11.91
CA ARG A 202 -15.02 -4.10 -12.58
C ARG A 202 -14.62 -5.41 -11.93
N VAL A 203 -13.48 -5.46 -11.24
CA VAL A 203 -12.94 -6.69 -10.67
C VAL A 203 -12.74 -6.55 -9.16
N TYR A 204 -11.81 -5.72 -8.71
CA TYR A 204 -11.35 -5.69 -7.31
C TYR A 204 -12.49 -5.48 -6.30
N GLU A 205 -13.33 -4.44 -6.48
CA GLU A 205 -14.46 -4.15 -5.57
C GLU A 205 -15.45 -5.31 -5.44
N ARG A 206 -15.54 -6.15 -6.47
CA ARG A 206 -16.47 -7.29 -6.51
C ARG A 206 -15.86 -8.54 -5.90
N MET A 207 -14.53 -8.66 -5.87
CA MET A 207 -13.83 -9.87 -5.45
C MET A 207 -14.26 -10.31 -4.05
N TYR A 208 -14.28 -9.40 -3.08
CA TYR A 208 -14.54 -9.80 -1.68
C TYR A 208 -15.94 -10.36 -1.53
N ARG A 209 -16.96 -9.66 -2.07
CA ARG A 209 -18.34 -10.15 -2.05
C ARG A 209 -18.50 -11.50 -2.73
N ARG A 210 -17.75 -11.77 -3.81
CA ARG A 210 -17.82 -13.01 -4.59
C ARG A 210 -17.08 -14.17 -3.92
N LEU A 211 -15.94 -13.89 -3.28
CA LEU A 211 -15.09 -14.89 -2.65
C LEU A 211 -15.49 -15.18 -1.20
N ARG A 212 -16.19 -14.25 -0.53
CA ARG A 212 -16.58 -14.40 0.88
C ARG A 212 -17.30 -15.73 1.19
N PRO A 213 -18.31 -16.19 0.42
CA PRO A 213 -18.93 -17.50 0.70
C PRO A 213 -17.92 -18.65 0.64
N LEU A 214 -16.96 -18.60 -0.30
CA LEU A 214 -15.90 -19.61 -0.38
C LEU A 214 -14.92 -19.51 0.79
N TYR A 215 -14.65 -18.29 1.29
CA TYR A 215 -13.83 -18.11 2.48
C TYR A 215 -14.49 -18.70 3.73
N GLU A 216 -15.81 -18.56 3.86
CA GLU A 216 -16.60 -19.19 4.93
C GLU A 216 -16.52 -20.72 4.84
N GLU A 217 -16.74 -21.31 3.66
CA GLU A 217 -16.61 -22.76 3.43
C GLU A 217 -15.17 -23.27 3.72
N ILE A 218 -14.14 -22.57 3.25
CA ILE A 218 -12.74 -22.93 3.55
C ILE A 218 -12.50 -22.87 5.05
N ARG A 219 -13.00 -21.84 5.74
CA ARG A 219 -12.85 -21.69 7.18
C ARG A 219 -13.55 -22.81 7.94
N ASP A 220 -14.77 -23.18 7.53
CA ASP A 220 -15.52 -24.26 8.16
C ASP A 220 -14.87 -25.63 7.90
N ALA A 221 -14.30 -25.85 6.71
CA ALA A 221 -13.61 -27.09 6.35
C ALA A 221 -12.23 -27.25 7.00
N THR A 222 -11.47 -26.16 7.16
CA THR A 222 -10.07 -26.20 7.63
C THR A 222 -9.86 -25.70 9.06
N GLY A 223 -10.85 -25.03 9.64
CA GLY A 223 -10.72 -24.35 10.93
C GLY A 223 -9.84 -23.08 10.89
N TYR A 224 -9.40 -22.63 9.71
CA TYR A 224 -8.53 -21.47 9.55
C TYR A 224 -9.19 -20.39 8.67
N PRO A 225 -9.09 -19.08 8.99
CA PRO A 225 -8.64 -18.55 10.27
C PRO A 225 -9.60 -18.97 11.38
N SER A 226 -9.12 -19.04 12.63
CA SER A 226 -9.98 -19.39 13.76
C SER A 226 -11.15 -18.41 13.90
N ARG A 227 -12.30 -18.91 14.37
CA ARG A 227 -13.46 -18.08 14.72
C ARG A 227 -13.17 -17.15 15.89
#